data_AF-A0A090RUR1-F1
#
_entry.id   AF-A0A090RUR1-F1
#
_cell.length_a   1.000
_cell.length_b   1.000
_cell.length_c   1.000
_cell.angle_alpha   90.00
_cell.angle_beta   90.00
_cell.angle_gamma   90.00
#
_symmetry.space_group_name_H-M   'P 1'
#
loop_
_entity.id
_entity.type
_entity.pdbx_description
1 polymer ?
#
loop_
_entity_poly.entity_id
_entity_poly.type
_entity_poly.pdbx_seq_one_letter_code
_entity_poly.pdbx_strand_id
1 'polypeptide(L)'
;MIFVNSEQLEFHLQTSKTSYIIKVNETGHLINLHFGDKMTHRSSFAVLDQRYSGKMGSTTDYADVPGQSLDTLKLEVPTLGKGDYRSPLLHIEYADGSRITDLTYSSHQVVDSKPALTGLPSASGEEKGQHLIVTLVDAITRLAVDVHYSVYEASNVITRHLVIRNEDGQSMQIHRALSSCVDFADEGFDLIHLQGKWIKEAQIARQRLNKA
;
A
#
# COMPACT_ATOMS: atom_id res chain seq x y z
N MET A 1 11.04 5.53 13.50
CA MET A 1 10.77 4.25 14.21
C MET A 1 9.60 3.46 13.61
N ILE A 2 9.54 2.16 13.86
CA ILE A 2 8.48 1.21 13.46
C ILE A 2 8.11 0.36 14.67
N PHE A 3 6.81 0.29 14.98
CA PHE A 3 6.24 -0.56 16.03
C PHE A 3 5.31 -1.60 15.42
N VAL A 4 5.28 -2.80 15.99
CA VAL A 4 4.44 -3.91 15.51
C VAL A 4 3.56 -4.42 16.64
N ASN A 5 2.24 -4.35 16.45
CA ASN A 5 1.27 -5.00 17.32
C ASN A 5 1.01 -6.41 16.78
N SER A 6 1.84 -7.38 17.18
CA SER A 6 1.83 -8.72 16.56
C SER A 6 0.51 -9.47 16.66
N GLU A 7 -0.26 -9.28 17.73
CA GLU A 7 -1.58 -9.92 17.90
C GLU A 7 -2.61 -9.44 16.89
N GLN A 8 -2.55 -8.15 16.53
CA GLN A 8 -3.52 -7.49 15.63
C GLN A 8 -2.96 -7.29 14.21
N LEU A 9 -1.69 -7.66 13.99
CA LEU A 9 -0.93 -7.40 12.76
C LEU A 9 -1.04 -5.95 12.29
N GLU A 10 -0.85 -5.01 13.23
CA GLU A 10 -0.80 -3.58 12.95
C GLU A 10 0.65 -3.09 12.97
N PHE A 11 1.02 -2.28 11.99
CA PHE A 11 2.34 -1.70 11.86
C PHE A 11 2.23 -0.18 11.93
N HIS A 12 2.91 0.41 12.90
CA HIS A 12 2.92 1.85 13.13
C HIS A 12 4.30 2.43 12.82
N LEU A 13 4.40 3.07 11.67
CA LEU A 13 5.59 3.74 11.20
C LEU A 13 5.54 5.20 11.65
N GLN A 14 6.54 5.62 12.40
CA GLN A 14 6.64 6.96 12.98
C GLN A 14 7.89 7.67 12.51
N THR A 15 7.68 8.88 12.03
CA THR A 15 8.75 9.86 11.85
C THR A 15 8.72 10.87 13.00
N SER A 16 9.47 11.98 12.87
CA SER A 16 9.43 13.06 13.86
C SER A 16 8.03 13.69 14.01
N LYS A 17 7.26 13.82 12.92
CA LYS A 17 5.96 14.52 12.90
C LYS A 17 4.81 13.77 12.22
N THR A 18 5.06 12.63 11.60
CA THR A 18 4.06 11.86 10.86
C THR A 18 3.95 10.42 11.36
N SER A 19 2.71 9.93 11.42
CA SER A 19 2.38 8.51 11.63
C SER A 19 1.76 7.92 10.37
N TYR A 20 2.22 6.73 10.00
CA TYR A 20 1.61 5.87 8.99
C TYR A 20 1.28 4.54 9.66
N ILE A 21 -0.02 4.22 9.73
CA ILE A 21 -0.54 3.03 10.37
C ILE A 21 -1.17 2.14 9.29
N ILE A 22 -0.65 0.92 9.16
CA ILE A 22 -1.19 -0.12 8.27
C ILE A 22 -1.55 -1.36 9.09
N LYS A 23 -2.49 -2.15 8.60
CA LYS A 23 -2.99 -3.35 9.28
C LYS A 23 -3.23 -4.47 8.27
N VAL A 24 -3.01 -5.71 8.69
CA VAL A 24 -3.57 -6.88 7.99
C VAL A 24 -4.98 -7.10 8.52
N ASN A 25 -5.98 -7.02 7.65
CA ASN A 25 -7.37 -7.25 8.04
C ASN A 25 -7.69 -8.75 8.18
N GLU A 26 -8.92 -9.09 8.55
CA GLU A 26 -9.34 -10.47 8.81
C GLU A 26 -9.32 -11.36 7.56
N THR A 27 -9.41 -10.75 6.38
CA THR A 27 -9.29 -11.44 5.08
C THR A 27 -7.85 -11.55 4.58
N GLY A 28 -6.87 -11.05 5.35
CA GLY A 28 -5.45 -11.09 4.99
C GLY A 28 -4.99 -9.94 4.09
N HIS A 29 -5.84 -8.98 3.76
CA HIS A 29 -5.45 -7.82 2.95
C HIS A 29 -4.74 -6.77 3.79
N LEU A 30 -3.71 -6.15 3.21
CA LEU A 30 -3.01 -5.03 3.82
C LEU A 30 -3.77 -3.72 3.55
N ILE A 31 -4.22 -3.07 4.62
CA ILE A 31 -5.02 -1.83 4.56
C ILE A 31 -4.32 -0.66 5.27
N ASN A 32 -4.59 0.54 4.77
CA ASN A 32 -4.23 1.81 5.37
C ASN A 32 -5.26 2.19 6.43
N LEU A 33 -4.81 2.46 7.66
CA LEU A 33 -5.67 3.03 8.70
C LEU A 33 -5.52 4.55 8.79
N HIS A 34 -4.28 5.04 8.72
CA HIS A 34 -3.95 6.46 8.85
C HIS A 34 -2.64 6.78 8.15
N PHE A 35 -2.59 7.94 7.50
CA PHE A 35 -1.35 8.59 7.08
C PHE A 35 -1.47 10.10 7.26
N GLY A 36 -0.76 10.65 8.23
CA GLY A 36 -0.88 12.06 8.59
C GLY A 36 -0.15 12.40 9.89
N ASP A 37 -0.70 13.32 10.68
CA ASP A 37 -0.09 13.78 11.92
C ASP A 37 0.33 12.63 12.85
N LYS A 38 1.44 12.82 13.56
CA LYS A 38 1.99 11.84 14.49
C LYS A 38 1.01 11.53 15.61
N MET A 39 0.71 10.25 15.76
CA MET A 39 -0.13 9.72 16.83
C MET A 39 0.73 8.99 17.87
N THR A 40 0.32 8.99 19.14
CA THR A 40 0.95 8.14 20.15
C THR A 40 0.72 6.68 19.81
N HIS A 41 1.77 5.85 19.89
CA HIS A 41 1.63 4.42 19.71
C HIS A 41 0.75 3.80 20.81
N ARG A 42 -0.07 2.82 20.42
CA ARG A 42 -1.01 2.09 21.29
C ARG A 42 -0.96 0.61 20.95
N SER A 43 -1.44 -0.22 21.88
CA SER A 43 -1.56 -1.67 21.69
C SER A 43 -2.54 -2.08 20.60
N SER A 44 -3.48 -1.20 20.23
CA SER A 44 -4.36 -1.39 19.07
C SER A 44 -4.81 -0.06 18.47
N PHE A 45 -5.05 -0.08 17.17
CA PHE A 45 -5.64 1.00 16.37
C PHE A 45 -7.00 0.63 15.77
N ALA A 46 -7.70 -0.37 16.30
CA ALA A 46 -8.99 -0.84 15.79
C ALA A 46 -10.04 0.28 15.61
N VAL A 47 -9.97 1.35 16.40
CA VAL A 47 -10.86 2.52 16.28
C VAL A 47 -10.69 3.32 14.97
N LEU A 48 -9.56 3.14 14.28
CA LEU A 48 -9.28 3.78 12.98
C LEU A 48 -9.77 2.93 11.80
N ASP A 49 -10.18 1.68 12.07
CA ASP A 49 -10.69 0.74 11.08
C ASP A 49 -12.15 1.09 10.74
N GLN A 50 -12.31 2.02 9.80
CA GLN A 50 -13.62 2.51 9.35
C GLN A 50 -14.22 1.55 8.33
N ARG A 51 -15.24 0.80 8.74
CA ARG A 51 -15.95 -0.16 7.88
C ARG A 51 -17.40 0.22 7.69
N TYR A 52 -17.91 -0.13 6.51
CA TYR A 52 -19.35 -0.13 6.27
C TYR A 52 -19.97 -1.35 6.93
N SER A 53 -21.04 -1.14 7.69
CA SER A 53 -21.74 -2.21 8.44
C SER A 53 -22.70 -3.05 7.56
N GLY A 54 -22.69 -2.86 6.24
CA GLY A 54 -23.59 -3.54 5.31
C GLY A 54 -23.12 -3.45 3.87
N LYS A 55 -23.80 -4.16 2.96
CA LYS A 55 -23.49 -4.13 1.53
C LYS A 55 -23.79 -2.75 0.97
N MET A 56 -22.78 -2.11 0.40
CA MET A 56 -22.91 -0.77 -0.18
C MET A 56 -23.26 -0.91 -1.66
N GLY A 57 -24.55 -0.76 -2.00
CA GLY A 57 -24.99 -0.73 -3.40
C GLY A 57 -24.63 -2.00 -4.18
N SER A 58 -23.79 -1.85 -5.22
CA SER A 58 -23.36 -2.90 -6.14
C SER A 58 -22.00 -3.52 -5.80
N THR A 59 -21.56 -3.47 -4.54
CA THR A 59 -20.28 -4.06 -4.12
C THR A 59 -20.27 -5.58 -4.26
N THR A 60 -19.09 -6.13 -4.52
CA THR A 60 -18.84 -7.57 -4.44
C THR A 60 -18.23 -7.88 -3.09
N ASP A 61 -18.83 -8.82 -2.36
CA ASP A 61 -18.24 -9.30 -1.11
C ASP A 61 -17.06 -10.22 -1.42
N TYR A 62 -15.92 -9.95 -0.80
CA TYR A 62 -14.75 -10.84 -0.91
C TYR A 62 -14.96 -12.16 -0.17
N ALA A 63 -15.60 -12.09 1.00
CA ALA A 63 -15.91 -13.21 1.87
C ALA A 63 -17.33 -13.07 2.45
N ASP A 64 -17.88 -14.14 3.01
CA ASP A 64 -19.20 -14.15 3.68
C ASP A 64 -19.16 -13.46 5.06
N VAL A 65 -18.51 -12.29 5.12
CA VAL A 65 -18.32 -11.46 6.31
C VAL A 65 -18.72 -10.02 5.93
N PRO A 66 -19.65 -9.39 6.66
CA PRO A 66 -20.08 -8.01 6.36
C PRO A 66 -18.91 -7.02 6.36
N GLY A 67 -18.93 -6.09 5.40
CA GLY A 67 -17.95 -4.99 5.31
C GLY A 67 -16.59 -5.38 4.73
N GLN A 68 -16.48 -6.55 4.08
CA GLN A 68 -15.27 -7.03 3.41
C GLN A 68 -15.40 -6.89 1.87
N SER A 69 -15.85 -5.74 1.39
CA SER A 69 -15.83 -5.42 -0.04
C SER A 69 -14.57 -4.60 -0.37
N LEU A 70 -13.74 -5.12 -1.27
CA LEU A 70 -12.40 -4.55 -1.51
C LEU A 70 -12.42 -3.12 -2.06
N ASP A 71 -13.45 -2.75 -2.83
CA ASP A 71 -13.68 -1.38 -3.33
C ASP A 71 -13.96 -0.35 -2.24
N THR A 72 -14.36 -0.79 -1.03
CA THR A 72 -14.59 0.09 0.12
C THR A 72 -13.40 0.19 1.06
N LEU A 73 -12.42 -0.72 0.93
CA LEU A 73 -11.23 -0.75 1.77
C LEU A 73 -10.15 0.19 1.23
N LYS A 74 -9.39 0.79 2.15
CA LYS A 74 -8.20 1.60 1.82
C LYS A 74 -7.00 0.67 1.61
N LEU A 75 -6.88 0.05 0.45
CA LEU A 75 -5.91 -1.01 0.18
C LEU A 75 -4.49 -0.45 -0.02
N GLU A 76 -3.49 -1.12 0.55
CA GLU A 76 -2.08 -0.77 0.32
C GLU A 76 -1.54 -1.30 -1.02
N VAL A 77 -2.13 -2.39 -1.52
CA VAL A 77 -1.77 -3.06 -2.78
C VAL A 77 -3.05 -3.48 -3.54
N PRO A 78 -3.82 -2.54 -4.11
CA PRO A 78 -5.01 -2.89 -4.89
C PRO A 78 -4.63 -3.64 -6.18
N THR A 79 -5.28 -4.77 -6.42
CA THR A 79 -5.12 -5.62 -7.60
C THR A 79 -6.44 -5.70 -8.39
N LEU A 80 -6.41 -6.34 -9.56
CA LEU A 80 -7.60 -6.53 -10.39
C LEU A 80 -8.27 -7.89 -10.12
N GLY A 81 -9.60 -7.92 -10.16
CA GLY A 81 -10.38 -9.16 -10.31
C GLY A 81 -11.04 -9.72 -9.05
N LYS A 82 -10.97 -8.99 -7.91
CA LYS A 82 -11.54 -9.42 -6.61
C LYS A 82 -12.56 -8.44 -6.01
N GLY A 83 -13.20 -7.63 -6.86
CA GLY A 83 -14.28 -6.73 -6.44
C GLY A 83 -13.85 -5.29 -6.16
N ASP A 84 -12.56 -4.96 -6.27
CA ASP A 84 -12.12 -3.57 -6.37
C ASP A 84 -12.19 -3.10 -7.84
N TYR A 85 -13.00 -2.08 -8.10
CA TYR A 85 -13.20 -1.52 -9.44
C TYR A 85 -12.36 -0.25 -9.70
N ARG A 86 -11.60 0.21 -8.71
CA ARG A 86 -10.70 1.36 -8.84
C ARG A 86 -9.46 1.00 -9.66
N SER A 87 -8.65 1.99 -10.00
CA SER A 87 -7.41 1.77 -10.75
C SER A 87 -6.44 0.88 -9.94
N PRO A 88 -6.03 -0.30 -10.44
CA PRO A 88 -5.15 -1.17 -9.68
C PRO A 88 -3.73 -0.59 -9.58
N LEU A 89 -3.04 -0.94 -8.51
CA LEU A 89 -1.61 -0.74 -8.35
C LEU A 89 -0.84 -1.76 -9.21
N LEU A 90 -1.28 -3.02 -9.15
CA LEU A 90 -0.64 -4.17 -9.80
C LEU A 90 -1.62 -4.88 -10.73
N HIS A 91 -1.19 -5.16 -11.95
CA HIS A 91 -1.96 -5.88 -12.96
C HIS A 91 -1.04 -6.83 -13.72
N ILE A 92 -1.27 -8.13 -13.51
CA ILE A 92 -0.49 -9.23 -14.09
C ILE A 92 -1.39 -10.05 -15.01
N GLU A 93 -0.85 -10.49 -16.13
CA GLU A 93 -1.46 -11.53 -16.97
C GLU A 93 -0.62 -12.80 -16.86
N TYR A 94 -1.29 -13.92 -16.57
CA TYR A 94 -0.68 -15.22 -16.36
C TYR A 94 -0.69 -16.06 -17.65
N ALA A 95 0.00 -17.20 -17.64
CA ALA A 95 0.15 -18.06 -18.82
C ALA A 95 -1.18 -18.58 -19.41
N ASP A 96 -2.23 -18.70 -18.59
CA ASP A 96 -3.58 -19.10 -19.01
C ASP A 96 -4.43 -17.93 -19.54
N GLY A 97 -3.88 -16.72 -19.59
CA GLY A 97 -4.55 -15.49 -20.00
C GLY A 97 -5.41 -14.85 -18.91
N SER A 98 -5.49 -15.45 -17.72
CA SER A 98 -6.16 -14.86 -16.57
C SER A 98 -5.41 -13.62 -16.07
N ARG A 99 -6.14 -12.72 -15.41
CA ARG A 99 -5.63 -11.43 -14.91
C ARG A 99 -6.06 -11.15 -13.47
N ILE A 100 -6.45 -12.21 -12.77
CA ILE A 100 -6.94 -12.13 -11.40
C ILE A 100 -5.73 -12.35 -10.50
N THR A 101 -5.47 -11.39 -9.62
CA THR A 101 -4.40 -11.49 -8.63
C THR A 101 -5.01 -11.24 -7.25
N ASP A 102 -4.84 -12.18 -6.33
CA ASP A 102 -5.41 -12.13 -4.98
C ASP A 102 -4.29 -12.21 -3.94
N LEU A 103 -3.76 -11.05 -3.55
CA LEU A 103 -2.63 -10.95 -2.64
C LEU A 103 -3.09 -10.90 -1.19
N THR A 104 -2.69 -11.92 -0.43
CA THR A 104 -2.95 -12.00 1.02
C THR A 104 -1.65 -12.06 1.81
N TYR A 105 -1.68 -11.55 3.03
CA TYR A 105 -0.54 -11.51 3.92
C TYR A 105 0.06 -12.89 4.17
N SER A 106 1.38 -12.99 4.03
CA SER A 106 2.15 -14.18 4.33
C SER A 106 3.08 -13.97 5.53
N SER A 107 3.87 -12.90 5.52
CA SER A 107 4.84 -12.62 6.58
C SER A 107 5.25 -11.15 6.62
N HIS A 108 6.02 -10.77 7.64
CA HIS A 108 6.70 -9.49 7.68
C HIS A 108 8.08 -9.61 8.35
N GLN A 109 8.92 -8.62 8.09
CA GLN A 109 10.20 -8.43 8.78
C GLN A 109 10.48 -6.94 8.99
N VAL A 110 11.09 -6.61 10.12
CA VAL A 110 11.63 -5.29 10.41
C VAL A 110 13.14 -5.40 10.48
N VAL A 111 13.84 -4.58 9.70
CA VAL A 111 15.31 -4.56 9.63
C VAL A 111 15.83 -3.13 9.86
N ASP A 112 17.07 -3.01 10.34
CA ASP A 112 17.66 -1.73 10.77
C ASP A 112 18.21 -0.87 9.64
N SER A 113 18.05 -1.30 8.39
CA SER A 113 18.46 -0.53 7.22
C SER A 113 17.63 -0.89 5.99
N LYS A 114 17.43 0.10 5.12
CA LYS A 114 16.81 -0.10 3.82
C LYS A 114 17.75 -0.92 2.91
N PRO A 115 17.31 -2.07 2.37
CA PRO A 115 18.07 -2.80 1.36
C PRO A 115 18.34 -1.95 0.11
N ALA A 116 19.51 -2.12 -0.50
CA ALA A 116 19.83 -1.48 -1.76
C ALA A 116 18.92 -2.00 -2.89
N LEU A 117 18.52 -1.11 -3.79
CA LEU A 117 17.81 -1.48 -5.01
C LEU A 117 18.81 -1.73 -6.14
N THR A 118 19.08 -2.99 -6.44
CA THR A 118 20.00 -3.37 -7.52
C THR A 118 19.53 -2.80 -8.86
N GLY A 119 20.40 -2.04 -9.53
CA GLY A 119 20.12 -1.45 -10.85
C GLY A 119 19.25 -0.20 -10.84
N LEU A 120 18.84 0.32 -9.67
CA LEU A 120 18.00 1.50 -9.55
C LEU A 120 18.59 2.53 -8.56
N PRO A 121 18.44 3.84 -8.81
CA PRO A 121 18.74 4.84 -7.81
C PRO A 121 17.78 4.70 -6.62
N SER A 122 18.29 4.83 -5.40
CA SER A 122 17.47 4.76 -4.20
C SER A 122 17.96 5.74 -3.14
N ALA A 123 17.03 6.30 -2.37
CA ALA A 123 17.38 7.13 -1.22
C ALA A 123 18.19 6.32 -0.21
N SER A 124 19.33 6.86 0.21
CA SER A 124 20.16 6.43 1.35
C SER A 124 20.02 7.45 2.49
N GLY A 125 20.64 7.22 3.65
CA GLY A 125 20.93 8.34 4.56
C GLY A 125 20.46 8.27 6.00
N GLU A 126 20.02 7.12 6.53
CA GLU A 126 20.04 6.92 7.98
C GLU A 126 20.80 5.62 8.29
N GLU A 127 21.95 5.72 8.96
CA GLU A 127 22.73 4.56 9.43
C GLU A 127 21.92 3.64 10.39
N LYS A 128 20.77 4.13 10.89
CA LYS A 128 19.86 3.45 11.82
C LYS A 128 18.38 3.65 11.45
N GLY A 129 18.05 3.65 10.16
CA GLY A 129 16.68 3.78 9.68
C GLY A 129 15.94 2.44 9.70
N GLN A 130 14.82 2.34 10.42
CA GLN A 130 14.02 1.11 10.43
C GLN A 130 13.26 0.92 9.11
N HIS A 131 13.20 -0.33 8.68
CA HIS A 131 12.59 -0.74 7.43
C HIS A 131 11.66 -1.92 7.63
N LEU A 132 10.40 -1.77 7.22
CA LEU A 132 9.40 -2.84 7.24
C LEU A 132 9.27 -3.43 5.84
N ILE A 133 9.22 -4.75 5.78
CA ILE A 133 8.91 -5.51 4.58
C ILE A 133 7.72 -6.39 4.93
N VAL A 134 6.62 -6.25 4.19
CA VAL A 134 5.43 -7.10 4.32
C VAL A 134 5.32 -7.93 3.05
N THR A 135 5.36 -9.25 3.17
CA THR A 135 5.22 -10.17 2.04
C THR A 135 3.76 -10.56 1.88
N LEU A 136 3.21 -10.29 0.69
CA LEU A 136 1.90 -10.74 0.25
C LEU A 136 2.07 -11.84 -0.80
N VAL A 137 1.20 -12.84 -0.79
CA VAL A 137 1.26 -13.98 -1.71
C VAL A 137 -0.12 -14.24 -2.30
N ASP A 138 -0.14 -14.51 -3.61
CA ASP A 138 -1.26 -15.16 -4.27
C ASP A 138 -1.03 -16.68 -4.22
N ALA A 139 -1.90 -17.38 -3.49
CA ALA A 139 -1.76 -18.81 -3.26
C ALA A 139 -1.95 -19.66 -4.53
N ILE A 140 -2.72 -19.15 -5.51
CA ILE A 140 -3.03 -19.86 -6.76
C ILE A 140 -1.88 -19.66 -7.75
N THR A 141 -1.50 -18.39 -7.96
CA THR A 141 -0.53 -18.03 -9.00
C THR A 141 0.91 -18.04 -8.51
N ARG A 142 1.12 -18.25 -7.20
CA ARG A 142 2.44 -18.23 -6.53
C ARG A 142 3.20 -16.92 -6.78
N LEU A 143 2.48 -15.84 -7.04
CA LEU A 143 3.04 -14.50 -7.10
C LEU A 143 3.30 -14.02 -5.68
N ALA A 144 4.54 -13.66 -5.37
CA ALA A 144 4.90 -13.02 -4.12
C ALA A 144 5.23 -11.55 -4.36
N VAL A 145 4.73 -10.67 -3.50
CA VAL A 145 4.97 -9.23 -3.54
C VAL A 145 5.45 -8.77 -2.17
N ASP A 146 6.69 -8.32 -2.11
CA ASP A 146 7.26 -7.70 -0.91
C ASP A 146 6.98 -6.20 -0.96
N VAL A 147 6.23 -5.71 0.01
CA VAL A 147 5.87 -4.30 0.17
C VAL A 147 6.83 -3.67 1.17
N HIS A 148 7.68 -2.79 0.66
CA HIS A 148 8.76 -2.20 1.41
C HIS A 148 8.39 -0.80 1.90
N TYR A 149 8.67 -0.52 3.18
CA TYR A 149 8.48 0.78 3.81
C TYR A 149 9.75 1.19 4.57
N SER A 150 10.39 2.28 4.18
CA SER A 150 11.57 2.81 4.88
C SER A 150 11.23 4.12 5.55
N VAL A 151 11.53 4.23 6.84
CA VAL A 151 11.27 5.43 7.64
C VAL A 151 12.55 6.24 7.76
N TYR A 152 12.51 7.50 7.33
CA TYR A 152 13.55 8.51 7.55
C TYR A 152 12.99 9.51 8.56
N GLU A 153 13.29 9.28 9.83
CA GLU A 153 12.61 9.92 10.95
C GLU A 153 12.89 11.43 11.00
N ALA A 154 14.16 11.81 10.83
CA ALA A 154 14.60 13.20 10.94
C ALA A 154 14.02 14.06 9.81
N SER A 155 13.93 13.49 8.61
CA SER A 155 13.42 14.17 7.41
C SER A 155 11.90 14.16 7.29
N ASN A 156 11.18 13.46 8.19
CA ASN A 156 9.74 13.28 8.11
C ASN A 156 9.28 12.61 6.80
N VAL A 157 10.05 11.61 6.33
CA VAL A 157 9.84 10.93 5.05
C VAL A 157 9.62 9.44 5.27
N ILE A 158 8.66 8.87 4.53
CA ILE A 158 8.48 7.43 4.39
C ILE A 158 8.61 7.11 2.90
N THR A 159 9.52 6.21 2.52
CA THR A 159 9.64 5.74 1.13
C THR A 159 9.04 4.36 0.97
N ARG A 160 8.39 4.13 -0.16
CA ARG A 160 7.77 2.84 -0.50
C ARG A 160 8.25 2.32 -1.85
N HIS A 161 8.34 1.00 -1.96
CA HIS A 161 8.50 0.30 -3.23
C HIS A 161 7.97 -1.13 -3.11
N LEU A 162 7.87 -1.80 -4.26
CA LEU A 162 7.51 -3.21 -4.33
C LEU A 162 8.65 -4.02 -4.93
N VAL A 163 8.81 -5.25 -4.46
CA VAL A 163 9.59 -6.30 -5.13
C VAL A 163 8.63 -7.41 -5.50
N ILE A 164 8.50 -7.68 -6.80
CA ILE A 164 7.59 -8.70 -7.34
C ILE A 164 8.42 -9.94 -7.67
N ARG A 165 8.03 -11.09 -7.13
CA ARG A 165 8.71 -12.38 -7.30
C ARG A 165 7.72 -13.40 -7.85
N ASN A 166 8.06 -14.00 -8.98
CA ASN A 166 7.32 -15.12 -9.55
C ASN A 166 7.89 -16.42 -8.99
N GLU A 167 7.10 -17.13 -8.17
CA GLU A 167 7.51 -18.40 -7.56
C GLU A 167 6.85 -19.64 -8.20
N ASP A 168 6.10 -19.47 -9.29
CA ASP A 168 5.44 -20.57 -10.03
C ASP A 168 6.33 -21.16 -11.14
N GLY A 169 7.27 -20.36 -11.65
CA GLY A 169 8.14 -20.72 -12.78
C GLY A 169 7.46 -20.64 -14.16
N GLN A 170 6.14 -20.41 -14.22
CA GLN A 170 5.43 -20.10 -15.46
C GLN A 170 5.63 -18.65 -15.87
N SER A 171 5.48 -18.36 -17.16
CA SER A 171 5.58 -16.98 -17.66
C SER A 171 4.45 -16.11 -17.12
N MET A 172 4.79 -14.86 -16.76
CA MET A 172 3.84 -13.83 -16.33
C MET A 172 4.19 -12.51 -17.04
N GLN A 173 3.19 -11.73 -17.41
CA GLN A 173 3.35 -10.41 -18.02
C GLN A 173 2.86 -9.33 -17.05
N ILE A 174 3.73 -8.37 -16.73
CA ILE A 174 3.37 -7.22 -15.91
C ILE A 174 2.79 -6.13 -16.80
N HIS A 175 1.47 -5.92 -16.77
CA HIS A 175 0.82 -4.81 -17.47
C HIS A 175 0.93 -3.50 -16.70
N ARG A 176 0.95 -3.57 -15.37
CA ARG A 176 1.10 -2.41 -14.48
C ARG A 176 1.75 -2.82 -13.17
N ALA A 177 2.71 -2.02 -12.72
CA ALA A 177 3.29 -2.09 -11.38
C ALA A 177 3.69 -0.69 -10.91
N LEU A 178 2.85 -0.06 -10.08
CA LEU A 178 3.20 1.21 -9.43
C LEU A 178 3.98 0.95 -8.14
N SER A 179 4.73 1.95 -7.67
CA SER A 179 5.52 1.81 -6.43
C SER A 179 4.68 1.91 -5.15
N SER A 180 3.50 2.54 -5.20
CA SER A 180 2.64 2.79 -4.04
C SER A 180 1.23 3.21 -4.43
N CYS A 181 0.27 2.94 -3.55
CA CYS A 181 -1.09 3.47 -3.55
C CYS A 181 -1.38 4.01 -2.14
N VAL A 182 -2.05 5.16 -2.05
CA VAL A 182 -2.45 5.76 -0.78
C VAL A 182 -3.89 6.22 -0.92
N ASP A 183 -4.74 5.63 -0.09
CA ASP A 183 -6.16 5.97 -0.03
C ASP A 183 -6.42 6.86 1.19
N PHE A 184 -7.01 8.03 0.97
CA PHE A 184 -7.37 8.98 2.02
C PHE A 184 -8.88 8.92 2.29
N ALA A 185 -9.26 9.06 3.57
CA ALA A 185 -10.66 9.15 3.97
C ALA A 185 -11.24 10.57 3.85
N ASP A 186 -10.37 11.59 3.80
CA ASP A 186 -10.76 12.99 3.77
C ASP A 186 -11.01 13.51 2.35
N GLU A 187 -11.81 14.55 2.25
CA GLU A 187 -12.20 15.21 1.01
C GLU A 187 -11.64 16.63 0.94
N GLY A 188 -11.51 17.18 -0.27
CA GLY A 188 -11.18 18.60 -0.45
C GLY A 188 -9.69 18.91 -0.63
N PHE A 189 -8.90 17.93 -1.06
CA PHE A 189 -7.52 18.17 -1.50
C PHE A 189 -7.46 18.98 -2.80
N ASP A 190 -6.41 19.78 -2.94
CA ASP A 190 -5.97 20.31 -4.21
C ASP A 190 -4.79 19.48 -4.72
N LEU A 191 -4.86 19.01 -5.97
CA LEU A 191 -3.71 18.47 -6.66
C LEU A 191 -2.80 19.62 -7.08
N ILE A 192 -1.60 19.66 -6.50
CA ILE A 192 -0.51 20.53 -6.94
C ILE A 192 0.44 19.68 -7.77
N HIS A 193 0.68 20.06 -9.02
CA HIS A 193 1.62 19.38 -9.90
C HIS A 193 2.47 20.37 -10.69
N LEU A 194 3.55 19.87 -11.26
CA LEU A 194 4.46 20.64 -12.10
C LEU A 194 4.14 20.37 -13.56
N GLN A 195 3.68 21.39 -14.29
CA GLN A 195 3.46 21.33 -15.73
C GLN A 195 4.47 22.20 -16.46
N GLY A 196 4.71 21.96 -17.74
CA GLY A 196 5.64 22.79 -18.48
C GLY A 196 5.94 22.25 -19.86
N LYS A 197 6.86 22.93 -20.53
CA LYS A 197 7.43 22.54 -21.81
C LYS A 197 8.88 23.02 -21.86
N TRP A 198 9.60 22.65 -22.90
CA TRP A 198 10.95 23.16 -23.13
C TRP A 198 10.99 24.71 -23.04
N ILE A 199 11.95 25.25 -22.29
CA ILE A 199 12.13 26.69 -21.95
C ILE A 199 11.06 27.24 -20.97
N LYS A 200 10.13 26.42 -20.51
CA LYS A 200 9.08 26.77 -19.53
C LYS A 200 8.76 25.58 -18.62
N GLU A 201 9.78 25.01 -18.01
CA GLU A 201 9.68 23.82 -17.16
C GLU A 201 9.05 24.13 -15.80
N ALA A 202 8.54 23.09 -15.14
CA ALA A 202 8.16 23.07 -13.72
C ALA A 202 7.25 24.22 -13.22
N GLN A 203 6.32 24.69 -14.05
CA GLN A 203 5.30 25.64 -13.65
C GLN A 203 4.31 24.99 -12.70
N ILE A 204 4.04 25.63 -11.55
CA ILE A 204 3.11 25.13 -10.56
C ILE A 204 1.67 25.26 -11.09
N ALA A 205 0.98 24.15 -11.18
CA ALA A 205 -0.45 24.06 -11.39
C ALA A 205 -1.13 23.59 -10.11
N ARG A 206 -2.33 24.11 -9.84
CA ARG A 206 -3.16 23.72 -8.70
C ARG A 206 -4.59 23.52 -9.18
N GLN A 207 -5.15 22.34 -8.92
CA GLN A 207 -6.51 22.00 -9.28
C GLN A 207 -7.22 21.36 -8.08
N ARG A 208 -8.43 21.83 -7.77
CA ARG A 208 -9.31 21.17 -6.79
C ARG A 208 -9.70 19.78 -7.30
N LEU A 209 -9.52 18.76 -6.47
CA LEU A 209 -10.06 17.44 -6.75
C LEU A 209 -11.57 17.46 -6.53
N ASN A 210 -12.31 17.10 -7.57
CA ASN A 210 -13.76 16.92 -7.53
C ASN A 210 -14.06 15.45 -7.28
N LYS A 211 -15.22 15.15 -6.68
CA LYS A 211 -15.74 13.78 -6.65
C LYS A 211 -15.95 13.30 -8.08
N ALA A 212 -15.54 12.06 -8.35
CA ALA A 212 -15.91 11.33 -9.55
C ALA A 212 -17.39 10.93 -9.49
#